data_AF-A0A956LIE1-F1
#
_entry.id   AF-A0A956LIE1-F1
#
_cell.length_a   1.000
_cell.length_b   1.000
_cell.length_c   1.000
_cell.angle_alpha   90.00
_cell.angle_beta   90.00
_cell.angle_gamma   90.00
#
_symmetry.space_group_name_H-M   'P 1'
#
loop_
_entity.id
_entity.type
_entity.pdbx_description
1 polymer ?
#
loop_
_entity_poly.entity_id
_entity_poly.type
_entity_poly.pdbx_seq_one_letter_code
_entity_poly.pdbx_strand_id
1 'polypeptide(L)'
;MSTLLLGALLAGAMLAPAEGEPPELTPSERILGRDWDPKPPPPPTIWGLAGAGSWTACEAVDRDARAQLPVAKSTRERSARVAIKIRTTWIGRADACPHAPSVLVLAAHYELTRPRPMPTYSAPDEEFDALAKELRADHTHVRARLRAALAEARRRREPPPPMTYLLMAQLEVAAGDPEAAHEALASAWHHGQVDLRQLELVAGVQALLAGQLERSLQLANRVRARSQGGQLRAAGYLLALSYDRAGAPEVAQRILQSLRTQRLGGGESIIEVLLPMHERLYLTALEHRASGNIADSLRFFAVYLARPEPEAPDRKTAERHVRELQAGRES
;
A
#
# COMPACT_ATOMS: atom_id res chain seq x y z
N MET A 1 -3.96 34.22 -108.62
CA MET A 1 -3.30 35.46 -108.18
C MET A 1 -2.62 35.12 -106.86
N SER A 2 -1.47 34.45 -106.81
CA SER A 2 -0.14 34.81 -107.32
C SER A 2 0.34 36.16 -106.83
N THR A 3 1.02 36.20 -105.69
CA THR A 3 2.27 36.97 -105.54
C THR A 3 3.13 36.40 -104.42
N LEU A 4 4.39 36.13 -104.79
CA LEU A 4 5.52 35.69 -104.00
C LEU A 4 6.10 36.81 -103.13
N LEU A 5 6.79 36.46 -102.04
CA LEU A 5 8.12 36.97 -101.61
C LEU A 5 8.50 36.24 -100.30
N LEU A 6 9.45 35.29 -100.31
CA LEU A 6 10.90 35.45 -100.05
C LEU A 6 11.25 35.91 -98.62
N GLY A 7 12.02 35.08 -97.91
CA GLY A 7 13.00 35.59 -96.95
C GLY A 7 13.23 34.77 -95.68
N ALA A 8 14.50 34.39 -95.49
CA ALA A 8 15.19 34.17 -94.22
C ALA A 8 15.07 32.82 -93.50
N LEU A 9 16.06 31.97 -93.77
CA LEU A 9 16.65 30.98 -92.85
C LEU A 9 17.09 31.65 -91.54
N LEU A 10 16.62 31.13 -90.41
CA LEU A 10 17.27 31.27 -89.10
C LEU A 10 17.16 29.95 -88.34
N ALA A 11 18.31 29.32 -88.13
CA ALA A 11 18.49 28.15 -87.28
C ALA A 11 18.29 28.56 -85.82
N GLY A 12 17.15 28.18 -85.24
CA GLY A 12 16.89 28.29 -83.80
C GLY A 12 17.51 27.10 -83.07
N ALA A 13 18.65 27.33 -82.42
CA ALA A 13 19.27 26.40 -81.50
C ALA A 13 18.32 26.11 -80.31
N MET A 14 18.02 24.83 -80.07
CA MET A 14 17.35 24.38 -78.86
C MET A 14 18.32 24.52 -77.68
N LEU A 15 18.15 25.59 -76.91
CA LEU A 15 18.73 25.73 -75.58
C LEU A 15 17.97 24.81 -74.62
N ALA A 16 18.66 23.78 -74.12
CA ALA A 16 18.22 23.02 -72.96
C ALA A 16 18.02 23.99 -71.78
N PRO A 17 16.95 23.84 -70.97
CA PRO A 17 16.78 24.67 -69.79
C PRO A 17 17.97 24.42 -68.85
N ALA A 18 18.61 25.52 -68.43
CA ALA A 18 19.64 25.49 -67.42
C ALA A 18 19.14 24.72 -66.20
N GLU A 19 19.89 23.70 -65.79
CA GLU A 19 19.71 23.03 -64.51
C GLU A 19 19.82 24.09 -63.42
N GLY A 20 18.67 24.58 -62.95
CA GLY A 20 18.60 25.48 -61.81
C GLY A 20 19.16 24.74 -60.60
N GLU A 21 20.13 25.34 -59.93
CA GLU A 21 20.63 24.86 -58.65
C GLU A 21 19.43 24.52 -57.75
N PRO A 22 19.37 23.31 -57.17
CA PRO A 22 18.30 22.95 -56.27
C PRO A 22 18.29 23.97 -55.12
N PRO A 23 17.12 24.52 -54.75
CA PRO A 23 17.04 25.56 -53.73
C PRO A 23 17.72 25.07 -52.45
N GLU A 24 18.61 25.91 -51.91
CA GLU A 24 19.32 25.62 -50.66
C GLU A 24 18.30 25.24 -49.58
N LEU A 25 18.47 24.03 -49.05
CA LEU A 25 17.69 23.56 -47.92
C LEU A 25 17.95 24.47 -46.72
N THR A 26 16.88 24.95 -46.10
CA THR A 26 16.97 25.63 -44.82
C THR A 26 17.65 24.70 -43.79
N PRO A 27 18.29 25.26 -42.74
CA PRO A 27 18.92 24.44 -41.71
C PRO A 27 17.97 23.40 -41.09
N SER A 28 16.69 23.71 -40.99
CA SER A 28 15.64 22.80 -40.49
C SER A 28 15.33 21.66 -41.46
N GLU A 29 15.25 21.94 -42.76
CA GLU A 29 15.00 20.92 -43.79
C GLU A 29 16.20 19.99 -43.98
N ARG A 30 17.42 20.46 -43.72
CA ARG A 30 18.64 19.61 -43.71
C ARG A 30 18.64 18.58 -42.59
N ILE A 31 18.00 18.88 -41.45
CA ILE A 31 18.03 18.03 -40.26
C ILE A 31 16.86 17.04 -40.26
N LEU A 32 15.67 17.47 -40.71
CA LEU A 32 14.42 16.71 -40.57
C LEU A 32 14.00 15.97 -41.85
N GLY A 33 14.55 16.34 -43.01
CA GLY A 33 14.11 15.87 -44.32
C GLY A 33 12.85 16.61 -44.81
N ARG A 34 12.71 16.77 -46.14
CA ARG A 34 11.56 17.49 -46.75
C ARG A 34 10.20 16.82 -46.47
N ASP A 35 10.20 15.55 -46.10
CA ASP A 35 9.00 14.73 -45.89
C ASP A 35 8.65 14.54 -44.40
N TRP A 36 9.20 15.38 -43.51
CA TRP A 36 8.85 15.33 -42.09
C TRP A 36 7.44 15.88 -41.87
N ASP A 37 6.48 14.97 -41.79
CA ASP A 37 5.12 15.25 -41.31
C ASP A 37 5.10 15.08 -39.78
N PRO A 38 5.08 16.18 -38.98
CA PRO A 38 5.08 16.06 -37.53
C PRO A 38 3.77 15.39 -37.11
N LYS A 39 3.88 14.21 -36.49
CA LYS A 39 2.74 13.64 -35.76
C LYS A 39 2.18 14.73 -34.84
N PRO A 40 0.85 14.96 -34.84
CA PRO A 40 0.26 15.91 -33.92
C PRO A 40 0.70 15.55 -32.50
N PRO A 41 1.15 16.54 -31.71
CA PRO A 41 1.63 16.27 -30.37
C PRO A 41 0.52 15.54 -29.60
N PRO A 42 0.86 14.59 -28.72
CA PRO A 42 -0.14 14.00 -27.85
C PRO A 42 -0.88 15.13 -27.13
N PRO A 43 -2.21 15.02 -26.92
CA PRO A 43 -2.96 16.06 -26.23
C PRO A 43 -2.24 16.41 -24.92
N PRO A 44 -2.14 17.71 -24.58
CA PRO A 44 -1.46 18.11 -23.36
C PRO A 44 -2.06 17.30 -22.23
N THR A 45 -1.19 16.63 -21.48
CA THR A 45 -1.64 15.98 -20.27
C THR A 45 -2.28 17.05 -19.38
N ILE A 46 -3.10 16.65 -18.41
CA ILE A 46 -3.68 17.57 -17.42
C ILE A 46 -2.59 18.50 -16.80
N TRP A 47 -1.32 18.06 -16.82
CA TRP A 47 -0.09 18.76 -16.44
C TRP A 47 0.34 19.88 -17.38
N GLY A 48 0.20 19.70 -18.69
CA GLY A 48 0.44 20.74 -19.69
C GLY A 48 -0.55 21.90 -19.57
N LEU A 49 -1.74 21.64 -19.01
CA LEU A 49 -2.78 22.64 -18.78
C LEU A 49 -2.57 23.45 -17.48
N ALA A 50 -1.79 22.95 -16.51
CA ALA A 50 -1.66 23.54 -15.17
C ALA A 50 -0.45 24.48 -14.96
N GLY A 51 0.34 24.75 -16.01
CA GLY A 51 1.53 25.60 -15.94
C GLY A 51 2.76 24.87 -15.39
N ALA A 52 3.87 24.92 -16.13
CA ALA A 52 5.06 24.07 -15.92
C ALA A 52 5.75 24.20 -14.54
N GLY A 53 5.52 25.27 -13.77
CA GLY A 53 6.17 25.51 -12.47
C GLY A 53 5.65 24.68 -11.30
N SER A 54 4.36 24.31 -11.32
CA SER A 54 3.77 23.41 -10.31
C SER A 54 4.20 21.96 -10.55
N TRP A 55 4.42 21.61 -11.82
CA TRP A 55 4.82 20.27 -12.25
C TRP A 55 6.25 19.91 -11.87
N THR A 56 7.23 20.79 -12.13
CA THR A 56 8.64 20.52 -11.77
C THR A 56 8.83 20.36 -10.26
N ALA A 57 8.07 21.11 -9.46
CA ALA A 57 8.03 20.96 -8.01
C ALA A 57 7.49 19.57 -7.60
N CYS A 58 6.35 19.14 -8.15
CA CYS A 58 5.80 17.83 -7.85
C CYS A 58 6.67 16.67 -8.36
N GLU A 59 7.37 16.84 -9.48
CA GLU A 59 8.30 15.84 -9.99
C GLU A 59 9.53 15.68 -9.08
N ALA A 60 10.09 16.78 -8.57
CA ALA A 60 11.17 16.74 -7.59
C ALA A 60 10.72 16.02 -6.31
N VAL A 61 9.51 16.32 -5.82
CA VAL A 61 8.93 15.66 -4.64
C VAL A 61 8.65 14.17 -4.90
N ASP A 62 8.25 13.79 -6.12
CA ASP A 62 8.08 12.37 -6.50
C ASP A 62 9.41 11.61 -6.48
N ARG A 63 10.48 12.24 -6.98
CA ARG A 63 11.83 11.67 -6.95
C ARG A 63 12.31 11.44 -5.52
N ASP A 64 12.10 12.42 -4.65
CA ASP A 64 12.39 12.31 -3.22
C ASP A 64 11.60 11.17 -2.56
N ALA A 65 10.30 11.06 -2.86
CA ALA A 65 9.46 10.00 -2.33
C ALA A 65 9.92 8.62 -2.81
N ARG A 66 10.26 8.50 -4.10
CA ARG A 66 10.77 7.27 -4.72
C ARG A 66 12.06 6.78 -4.05
N ALA A 67 12.96 7.70 -3.71
CA ALA A 67 14.20 7.38 -2.99
C ALA A 67 13.93 6.91 -1.55
N GLN A 68 12.83 7.34 -0.92
CA GLN A 68 12.49 6.96 0.44
C GLN A 68 11.71 5.65 0.55
N LEU A 69 10.93 5.25 -0.46
CA LEU A 69 10.12 4.02 -0.40
C LEU A 69 10.90 2.75 0.01
N PRO A 70 12.11 2.45 -0.53
CA PRO A 70 12.85 1.24 -0.16
C PRO A 70 13.32 1.22 1.29
N VAL A 71 13.53 2.41 1.88
CA VAL A 71 14.06 2.59 3.25
C VAL A 71 13.02 3.17 4.19
N ALA A 72 11.75 3.21 3.76
CA ALA A 72 10.62 3.63 4.57
C ALA A 72 10.43 2.60 5.70
N LYS A 73 11.28 2.70 6.72
CA LYS A 73 11.10 2.00 7.97
C LYS A 73 9.85 2.55 8.64
N SER A 74 9.16 1.69 9.40
CA SER A 74 8.17 2.16 10.36
C SER A 74 8.80 3.31 11.16
N THR A 75 8.18 4.48 11.14
CA THR A 75 8.69 5.78 11.63
C THR A 75 9.12 5.82 13.10
N ARG A 76 9.06 4.68 13.80
CA ARG A 76 9.31 4.46 15.22
C ARG A 76 10.77 4.56 15.64
N GLU A 77 11.73 4.36 14.73
CA GLU A 77 13.15 4.61 15.04
C GLU A 77 13.45 6.12 15.25
N ARG A 78 12.51 7.00 14.89
CA ARG A 78 12.59 8.43 15.14
C ARG A 78 11.67 8.80 16.31
N SER A 79 12.00 9.87 17.05
CA SER A 79 11.14 10.35 18.13
C SER A 79 9.70 10.56 17.64
N ALA A 80 8.70 10.33 18.50
CA ALA A 80 7.28 10.41 18.13
C ALA A 80 6.92 11.74 17.44
N ARG A 81 7.55 12.85 17.87
CA ARG A 81 7.39 14.17 17.27
C ARG A 81 7.89 14.23 15.82
N VAL A 82 9.04 13.60 15.54
CA VAL A 82 9.61 13.52 14.19
C VAL A 82 8.75 12.63 13.30
N ALA A 83 8.27 11.50 13.83
CA ALA A 83 7.33 10.62 13.12
C ALA A 83 6.04 11.35 12.69
N ILE A 84 5.45 12.13 13.61
CA ILE A 84 4.26 12.94 13.33
C ILE A 84 4.55 13.95 12.21
N LYS A 85 5.66 14.69 12.31
CA LYS A 85 6.04 15.71 11.31
C LYS A 85 6.25 15.10 9.92
N ILE A 86 6.95 13.96 9.84
CA ILE A 86 7.20 13.26 8.57
C ILE A 86 5.87 12.84 7.93
N ARG A 87 4.98 12.22 8.73
CA ARG A 87 3.67 11.80 8.26
C ARG A 87 2.84 12.97 7.75
N THR A 88 2.69 14.05 8.53
CA THR A 88 1.89 15.22 8.11
C THR A 88 2.48 15.88 6.86
N THR A 89 3.80 15.86 6.70
CA THR A 89 4.47 16.38 5.51
C THR A 89 4.11 15.56 4.26
N TRP A 90 4.17 14.24 4.33
CA TRP A 90 3.87 13.40 3.16
C TRP A 90 2.40 13.36 2.81
N ILE A 91 1.51 13.38 3.81
CA ILE A 91 0.06 13.51 3.60
C ILE A 91 -0.24 14.84 2.89
N GLY A 92 0.27 15.97 3.39
CA GLY A 92 0.06 17.27 2.73
C GLY A 92 0.66 17.35 1.32
N ARG A 93 1.80 16.67 1.08
CA ARG A 93 2.39 16.55 -0.26
C ARG A 93 1.53 15.73 -1.21
N ALA A 94 0.85 14.68 -0.74
CA ALA A 94 -0.07 13.91 -1.57
C ALA A 94 -1.27 14.75 -2.02
N ASP A 95 -1.77 15.63 -1.15
CA ASP A 95 -2.87 16.53 -1.49
C ASP A 95 -2.42 17.63 -2.47
N ALA A 96 -1.19 18.15 -2.33
CA ALA A 96 -0.61 19.15 -3.24
C ALA A 96 -0.17 18.55 -4.59
N CYS A 97 0.24 17.29 -4.62
CA CYS A 97 0.72 16.58 -5.81
C CYS A 97 -0.08 15.28 -6.06
N PRO A 98 -1.38 15.37 -6.41
CA PRO A 98 -2.29 14.22 -6.47
C PRO A 98 -1.99 13.24 -7.62
N HIS A 99 -0.95 13.50 -8.42
CA HIS A 99 -0.52 12.64 -9.51
C HIS A 99 0.98 12.39 -9.46
N ALA A 100 1.61 12.51 -8.30
CA ALA A 100 2.96 12.03 -8.07
C ALA A 100 2.88 10.61 -7.46
N PRO A 101 3.03 9.53 -8.25
CA PRO A 101 2.70 8.18 -7.80
C PRO A 101 3.46 7.76 -6.54
N SER A 102 4.75 8.08 -6.46
CA SER A 102 5.61 7.72 -5.33
C SER A 102 5.20 8.47 -4.05
N VAL A 103 4.76 9.73 -4.18
CA VAL A 103 4.23 10.54 -3.07
C VAL A 103 2.95 9.92 -2.51
N LEU A 104 2.03 9.52 -3.40
CA LEU A 104 0.76 8.88 -3.01
C LEU A 104 1.01 7.57 -2.26
N VAL A 105 1.93 6.73 -2.74
CA VAL A 105 2.30 5.46 -2.11
C VAL A 105 2.98 5.68 -0.76
N LEU A 106 3.87 6.67 -0.65
CA LEU A 106 4.54 6.98 0.61
C LEU A 106 3.58 7.58 1.65
N ALA A 107 2.65 8.44 1.22
CA ALA A 107 1.59 8.94 2.09
C ALA A 107 0.66 7.81 2.57
N ALA A 108 0.27 6.91 1.66
CA ALA A 108 -0.50 5.71 1.99
C ALA A 108 0.22 4.83 3.03
N HIS A 109 1.53 4.62 2.87
CA HIS A 109 2.33 3.88 3.84
C HIS A 109 2.29 4.50 5.25
N TYR A 110 2.51 5.82 5.37
CA TYR A 110 2.53 6.50 6.66
C TYR A 110 1.15 6.62 7.33
N GLU A 111 0.09 6.67 6.53
CA GLU A 111 -1.28 6.66 7.05
C GLU A 111 -1.66 5.27 7.54
N LEU A 112 -1.40 4.23 6.74
CA LEU A 112 -1.70 2.84 7.11
C LEU A 112 -0.90 2.39 8.33
N THR A 113 0.39 2.75 8.42
CA THR A 113 1.26 2.35 9.54
C THR A 113 1.19 3.27 10.76
N ARG A 114 0.20 4.17 10.79
CA ARG A 114 -0.01 5.09 11.92
C ARG A 114 -0.35 4.28 13.18
N PRO A 115 0.39 4.48 14.28
CA PRO A 115 -0.01 4.01 15.61
C PRO A 115 -1.43 4.44 15.95
N ARG A 116 -2.26 3.48 16.31
CA ARG A 116 -3.64 3.67 16.74
C ARG A 116 -3.85 2.86 18.00
N PRO A 117 -3.41 3.34 19.18
CA PRO A 117 -3.48 2.54 20.39
C PRO A 117 -4.93 2.14 20.69
N MET A 118 -5.12 0.93 21.18
CA MET A 118 -6.44 0.48 21.65
C MET A 118 -6.85 1.34 22.85
N PRO A 119 -8.15 1.71 22.96
CA PRO A 119 -8.67 2.40 24.13
C PRO A 119 -8.36 1.63 25.43
N THR A 120 -8.16 2.37 26.52
CA THR A 120 -7.76 1.80 27.81
C THR A 120 -8.94 1.12 28.52
N TYR A 121 -8.66 0.46 29.65
CA TYR A 121 -9.64 -0.27 30.47
C TYR A 121 -10.81 0.57 31.01
N SER A 122 -10.69 1.91 31.00
CA SER A 122 -11.75 2.83 31.44
C SER A 122 -12.57 3.42 30.28
N ALA A 123 -12.18 3.12 29.04
CA ALA A 123 -12.83 3.65 27.86
C ALA A 123 -14.25 3.07 27.72
N PRO A 124 -15.26 3.89 27.43
CA PRO A 124 -16.60 3.44 27.13
C PRO A 124 -16.66 2.87 25.69
N ASP A 125 -17.71 2.10 25.38
CA ASP A 125 -17.84 1.38 24.10
C ASP A 125 -17.79 2.33 22.87
N GLU A 126 -18.25 3.57 23.04
CA GLU A 126 -18.22 4.62 22.02
C GLU A 126 -16.80 4.97 21.55
N GLU A 127 -15.78 4.81 22.39
CA GLU A 127 -14.39 5.06 21.99
C GLU A 127 -13.89 4.00 21.00
N PHE A 128 -14.31 2.75 21.16
CA PHE A 128 -14.00 1.68 20.21
C PHE A 128 -14.70 1.92 18.87
N ASP A 129 -15.94 2.41 18.89
CA ASP A 129 -16.71 2.76 17.70
C ASP A 129 -16.09 3.94 16.94
N ALA A 130 -15.67 4.97 17.68
CA ALA A 130 -14.95 6.11 17.13
C ALA A 130 -13.64 5.68 16.47
N LEU A 131 -12.85 4.83 17.15
CA LEU A 131 -11.62 4.29 16.58
C LEU A 131 -11.88 3.46 15.32
N ALA A 132 -12.89 2.58 15.33
CA ALA A 132 -13.26 1.79 14.17
C ALA A 132 -13.69 2.67 12.98
N LYS A 133 -14.42 3.76 13.25
CA LYS A 133 -14.83 4.74 12.25
C LYS A 133 -13.63 5.48 11.66
N GLU A 134 -12.68 5.91 12.48
CA GLU A 134 -11.45 6.55 12.02
C GLU A 134 -10.62 5.60 11.14
N LEU A 135 -10.42 4.35 11.55
CA LEU A 135 -9.70 3.35 10.77
C LEU A 135 -10.33 3.13 9.39
N ARG A 136 -11.67 3.03 9.32
CA ARG A 136 -12.39 2.89 8.04
C ARG A 136 -12.22 4.11 7.13
N ALA A 137 -12.19 5.32 7.71
CA ALA A 137 -11.95 6.55 6.96
C ALA A 137 -10.52 6.58 6.38
N ASP A 138 -9.52 6.27 7.21
CA ASP A 138 -8.12 6.14 6.79
C ASP A 138 -7.99 5.09 5.67
N HIS A 139 -8.61 3.91 5.83
CA HIS A 139 -8.58 2.86 4.81
C HIS A 139 -9.16 3.33 3.47
N THR A 140 -10.22 4.14 3.50
CA THR A 140 -10.82 4.71 2.30
C THR A 140 -9.86 5.68 1.59
N HIS A 141 -9.20 6.56 2.33
CA HIS A 141 -8.22 7.50 1.79
C HIS A 141 -6.97 6.79 1.25
N VAL A 142 -6.42 5.84 2.01
CA VAL A 142 -5.29 4.99 1.60
C VAL A 142 -5.63 4.25 0.29
N ARG A 143 -6.83 3.64 0.21
CA ARG A 143 -7.29 2.97 -1.02
C ARG A 143 -7.32 3.91 -2.22
N ALA A 144 -7.88 5.10 -2.05
CA ALA A 144 -7.98 6.10 -3.10
C ALA A 144 -6.59 6.52 -3.60
N ARG A 145 -5.64 6.77 -2.69
CA ARG A 145 -4.25 7.14 -3.03
C ARG A 145 -3.52 6.04 -3.78
N LEU A 146 -3.60 4.78 -3.32
CA LEU A 146 -2.95 3.65 -3.98
C LEU A 146 -3.53 3.41 -5.38
N ARG A 147 -4.85 3.51 -5.54
CA ARG A 147 -5.50 3.40 -6.86
C ARG A 147 -5.10 4.54 -7.79
N ALA A 148 -5.04 5.78 -7.29
CA ALA A 148 -4.58 6.93 -8.07
C ALA A 148 -3.12 6.77 -8.51
N ALA A 149 -2.24 6.28 -7.62
CA ALA A 149 -0.85 6.00 -7.95
C ALA A 149 -0.72 4.97 -9.08
N LEU A 150 -1.48 3.87 -9.01
CA LEU A 150 -1.51 2.85 -10.07
C LEU A 150 -2.04 3.39 -11.40
N ALA A 151 -3.14 4.13 -11.36
CA ALA A 151 -3.74 4.72 -12.56
C ALA A 151 -2.74 5.68 -13.24
N GLU A 152 -2.05 6.49 -12.44
CA GLU A 152 -1.06 7.44 -12.94
C GLU A 152 0.20 6.75 -13.48
N ALA A 153 0.73 5.75 -12.78
CA ALA A 153 1.87 4.95 -13.27
C ALA A 153 1.53 4.28 -14.62
N ARG A 154 0.34 3.69 -14.75
CA ARG A 154 -0.16 3.12 -16.01
C ARG A 154 -0.27 4.17 -17.12
N ARG A 155 -0.81 5.35 -16.80
CA ARG A 155 -0.93 6.46 -17.76
C ARG A 155 0.44 6.91 -18.29
N ARG A 156 1.46 6.91 -17.42
CA ARG A 156 2.86 7.22 -17.76
C ARG A 156 3.61 6.06 -18.43
N ARG A 157 3.02 4.85 -18.45
CA ARG A 157 3.70 3.61 -18.86
C ARG A 157 4.97 3.34 -18.02
N GLU A 158 4.93 3.74 -16.75
CA GLU A 158 5.96 3.45 -15.76
C GLU A 158 5.56 2.22 -14.91
N PRO A 159 6.53 1.47 -14.37
CA PRO A 159 6.20 0.46 -13.37
C PRO A 159 5.54 1.13 -12.15
N PRO A 160 4.61 0.44 -11.46
CA PRO A 160 4.10 0.89 -10.17
C PRO A 160 5.24 1.19 -9.20
N PRO A 161 5.12 2.23 -8.35
CA PRO A 161 6.11 2.49 -7.31
C PRO A 161 6.28 1.25 -6.40
N PRO A 162 7.48 1.03 -5.84
CA PRO A 162 7.72 -0.06 -4.89
C PRO A 162 6.69 -0.09 -3.76
N MET A 163 6.40 -1.29 -3.26
CA MET A 163 5.43 -1.56 -2.19
C MET A 163 3.95 -1.29 -2.52
N THR A 164 3.59 -0.71 -3.67
CA THR A 164 2.19 -0.37 -3.99
C THR A 164 1.23 -1.54 -3.77
N TYR A 165 1.52 -2.71 -4.36
CA TYR A 165 0.67 -3.89 -4.23
C TYR A 165 0.72 -4.53 -2.83
N LEU A 166 1.86 -4.44 -2.14
CA LEU A 166 1.96 -4.90 -0.75
C LEU A 166 1.09 -4.05 0.16
N LEU A 167 1.11 -2.72 0.00
CA LEU A 167 0.26 -1.81 0.78
C LEU A 167 -1.22 -2.03 0.47
N MET A 168 -1.58 -2.35 -0.78
CA MET A 168 -2.94 -2.77 -1.10
C MET A 168 -3.32 -4.05 -0.35
N ALA A 169 -2.46 -5.07 -0.37
CA ALA A 169 -2.72 -6.30 0.39
C ALA A 169 -2.84 -6.04 1.90
N GLN A 170 -1.96 -5.23 2.48
CA GLN A 170 -2.02 -4.84 3.89
C GLN A 170 -3.33 -4.11 4.22
N LEU A 171 -3.74 -3.18 3.36
CA LEU A 171 -4.98 -2.45 3.51
C LEU A 171 -6.19 -3.37 3.50
N GLU A 172 -6.27 -4.31 2.54
CA GLU A 172 -7.45 -5.18 2.44
C GLU A 172 -7.51 -6.19 3.61
N VAL A 173 -6.37 -6.70 4.09
CA VAL A 173 -6.33 -7.49 5.33
C VAL A 173 -6.78 -6.64 6.54
N ALA A 174 -6.28 -5.42 6.69
CA ALA A 174 -6.68 -4.51 7.77
C ALA A 174 -8.15 -4.09 7.68
N ALA A 175 -8.72 -4.07 6.48
CA ALA A 175 -10.14 -3.83 6.25
C ALA A 175 -11.02 -5.06 6.58
N GLY A 176 -10.42 -6.23 6.80
CA GLY A 176 -11.14 -7.47 7.06
C GLY A 176 -11.72 -8.12 5.80
N ASP A 177 -11.14 -7.87 4.62
CA ASP A 177 -11.56 -8.45 3.35
C ASP A 177 -10.51 -9.48 2.87
N PRO A 178 -10.62 -10.76 3.30
CA PRO A 178 -9.62 -11.78 2.98
C PRO A 178 -9.57 -12.14 1.49
N GLU A 179 -10.65 -11.93 0.73
CA GLU A 179 -10.71 -12.21 -0.70
C GLU A 179 -10.02 -11.11 -1.50
N ALA A 180 -10.34 -9.84 -1.25
CA ALA A 180 -9.63 -8.72 -1.86
C ALA A 180 -8.15 -8.72 -1.49
N ALA A 181 -7.81 -9.11 -0.26
CA ALA A 181 -6.43 -9.32 0.17
C ALA A 181 -5.73 -10.42 -0.63
N HIS A 182 -6.42 -11.53 -0.94
CA HIS A 182 -5.86 -12.61 -1.75
C HIS A 182 -5.47 -12.12 -3.15
N GLU A 183 -6.36 -11.38 -3.82
CA GLU A 183 -6.09 -10.81 -5.16
C GLU A 183 -4.93 -9.80 -5.14
N ALA A 184 -4.90 -8.94 -4.12
CA ALA A 184 -3.84 -7.96 -3.94
C ALA A 184 -2.49 -8.64 -3.65
N LEU A 185 -2.48 -9.72 -2.86
CA LEU A 185 -1.29 -10.53 -2.62
C LEU A 185 -0.79 -11.19 -3.91
N ALA A 186 -1.67 -11.78 -4.72
CA ALA A 186 -1.29 -12.35 -6.01
C ALA A 186 -0.61 -11.31 -6.92
N SER A 187 -1.15 -10.09 -6.93
CA SER A 187 -0.54 -8.96 -7.64
C SER A 187 0.84 -8.59 -7.07
N ALA A 188 0.99 -8.57 -5.74
CA ALA A 188 2.27 -8.29 -5.09
C ALA A 188 3.34 -9.35 -5.39
N TRP A 189 2.97 -10.65 -5.38
CA TRP A 189 3.84 -11.75 -5.77
C TRP A 189 4.30 -11.64 -7.22
N HIS A 190 3.37 -11.36 -8.13
CA HIS A 190 3.68 -11.25 -9.56
C HIS A 190 4.69 -10.14 -9.87
N HIS A 191 4.60 -9.01 -9.17
CA HIS A 191 5.49 -7.87 -9.43
C HIS A 191 6.83 -7.95 -8.67
N GLY A 192 6.94 -8.78 -7.62
CA GLY A 192 8.23 -9.12 -6.98
C GLY A 192 8.98 -7.96 -6.31
N GLN A 193 8.32 -6.83 -6.02
CA GLN A 193 8.98 -5.59 -5.58
C GLN A 193 9.18 -5.46 -4.05
N VAL A 194 9.09 -6.55 -3.25
CA VAL A 194 8.98 -6.44 -1.78
C VAL A 194 9.73 -7.52 -0.99
N ASP A 195 10.02 -7.24 0.28
CA ASP A 195 10.58 -8.20 1.25
C ASP A 195 9.63 -9.39 1.40
N LEU A 196 10.12 -10.57 1.02
CA LEU A 196 9.41 -11.84 1.09
C LEU A 196 8.79 -12.10 2.46
N ARG A 197 9.46 -11.71 3.55
CA ARG A 197 8.97 -11.94 4.92
C ARG A 197 7.74 -11.09 5.23
N GLN A 198 7.68 -9.86 4.72
CA GLN A 198 6.50 -9.00 4.87
C GLN A 198 5.33 -9.58 4.08
N LEU A 199 5.59 -10.05 2.86
CA LEU A 199 4.57 -10.65 2.02
C LEU A 199 4.02 -11.95 2.63
N GLU A 200 4.90 -12.82 3.15
CA GLU A 200 4.51 -14.04 3.87
C GLU A 200 3.72 -13.71 5.16
N LEU A 201 4.07 -12.64 5.88
CA LEU A 201 3.34 -12.22 7.08
C LEU A 201 1.91 -11.76 6.72
N VAL A 202 1.76 -10.89 5.72
CA VAL A 202 0.44 -10.42 5.27
C VAL A 202 -0.40 -11.58 4.73
N ALA A 203 0.21 -12.49 3.96
CA ALA A 203 -0.46 -13.71 3.51
C ALA A 203 -0.86 -14.63 4.68
N GLY A 204 -0.09 -14.65 5.77
CA GLY A 204 -0.41 -15.42 6.96
C GLY A 204 -1.62 -14.87 7.71
N VAL A 205 -1.75 -13.54 7.78
CA VAL A 205 -2.95 -12.88 8.34
C VAL A 205 -4.15 -13.06 7.42
N GLN A 206 -3.98 -12.91 6.09
CA GLN A 206 -5.05 -13.21 5.14
C GLN A 206 -5.56 -14.65 5.29
N ALA A 207 -4.66 -15.63 5.40
CA ALA A 207 -5.02 -17.03 5.62
C ALA A 207 -5.73 -17.25 6.97
N LEU A 208 -5.35 -16.52 8.03
CA LEU A 208 -6.05 -16.55 9.32
C LEU A 208 -7.50 -16.10 9.16
N LEU A 209 -7.72 -14.94 8.54
CA LEU A 209 -9.04 -14.36 8.31
C LEU A 209 -9.92 -15.23 7.40
N ALA A 210 -9.32 -15.94 6.45
CA ALA A 210 -10.02 -16.88 5.57
C ALA A 210 -10.29 -18.25 6.22
N GLY A 211 -10.01 -18.44 7.51
CA GLY A 211 -10.16 -19.73 8.19
C GLY A 211 -9.15 -20.81 7.77
N GLN A 212 -8.12 -20.47 6.98
CA GLN A 212 -7.08 -21.38 6.50
C GLN A 212 -5.97 -21.55 7.55
N LEU A 213 -6.32 -22.08 8.71
CA LEU A 213 -5.46 -22.11 9.91
C LEU A 213 -4.10 -22.81 9.67
N GLU A 214 -4.09 -23.93 8.95
CA GLU A 214 -2.84 -24.65 8.63
C GLU A 214 -1.88 -23.77 7.82
N ARG A 215 -2.40 -23.12 6.78
CA ARG A 215 -1.61 -22.21 5.94
C ARG A 215 -1.10 -21.01 6.73
N SER A 216 -1.94 -20.45 7.62
CA SER A 216 -1.57 -19.36 8.51
C SER A 216 -0.39 -19.78 9.43
N LEU A 217 -0.46 -20.96 10.05
CA LEU A 217 0.60 -21.52 10.88
C LEU A 217 1.91 -21.74 10.10
N GLN A 218 1.83 -22.31 8.89
CA GLN A 218 3.00 -22.54 8.04
C GLN A 218 3.70 -21.23 7.66
N LEU A 219 2.94 -20.20 7.29
CA LEU A 219 3.48 -18.88 6.95
C LEU A 219 4.08 -18.19 8.18
N ALA A 220 3.37 -18.19 9.31
CA ALA A 220 3.86 -17.57 10.53
C ALA A 220 5.17 -18.21 11.04
N ASN A 221 5.30 -19.55 10.96
CA ASN A 221 6.54 -20.24 11.29
C ASN A 221 7.69 -19.90 10.34
N ARG A 222 7.44 -19.80 9.03
CA ARG A 222 8.45 -19.38 8.05
C ARG A 222 8.96 -17.96 8.31
N VAL A 223 8.04 -17.02 8.57
CA VAL A 223 8.40 -15.64 8.93
C VAL A 223 9.20 -15.64 10.22
N ARG A 224 8.75 -16.34 11.26
CA ARG A 224 9.45 -16.44 12.56
C ARG A 224 10.88 -16.97 12.41
N ALA A 225 11.10 -17.98 11.57
CA ALA A 225 12.43 -18.58 11.36
C ALA A 225 13.42 -17.65 10.66
N ARG A 226 12.94 -16.64 9.91
CA ARG A 226 13.76 -15.75 9.05
C ARG A 226 13.78 -14.29 9.51
N SER A 227 13.07 -13.97 10.59
CA SER A 227 12.84 -12.60 11.05
C SER A 227 13.53 -12.31 12.37
N GLN A 228 13.80 -11.03 12.60
CA GLN A 228 14.28 -10.49 13.87
C GLN A 228 13.42 -9.29 14.28
N GLY A 229 13.54 -8.85 15.54
CA GLY A 229 12.88 -7.63 16.02
C GLY A 229 11.36 -7.63 15.86
N GLY A 230 10.80 -6.57 15.24
CA GLY A 230 9.35 -6.37 15.13
C GLY A 230 8.62 -7.41 14.28
N GLN A 231 9.23 -7.92 13.20
CA GLN A 231 8.63 -8.99 12.38
C GLN A 231 8.58 -10.32 13.13
N LEU A 232 9.60 -10.61 13.94
CA LEU A 232 9.61 -11.79 14.80
C LEU A 232 8.46 -11.74 15.82
N ARG A 233 8.24 -10.57 16.44
CA ARG A 233 7.11 -10.35 17.36
C ARG A 233 5.77 -10.51 16.65
N ALA A 234 5.59 -9.93 15.46
CA ALA A 234 4.34 -10.08 14.70
C ALA A 234 4.05 -11.51 14.28
N ALA A 235 5.06 -12.27 13.86
CA ALA A 235 4.91 -13.69 13.59
C ALA A 235 4.49 -14.48 14.83
N GLY A 236 4.99 -14.11 16.02
CA GLY A 236 4.56 -14.69 17.28
C GLY A 236 3.09 -14.43 17.59
N TYR A 237 2.61 -13.20 17.39
CA TYR A 237 1.20 -12.87 17.56
C TYR A 237 0.31 -13.63 16.58
N LEU A 238 0.72 -13.71 15.31
CA LEU A 238 0.01 -14.50 14.30
C LEU A 238 -0.06 -15.98 14.73
N LEU A 239 1.05 -16.58 15.17
CA LEU A 239 1.05 -17.95 15.69
C LEU A 239 0.08 -18.12 16.87
N ALA A 240 0.06 -17.19 17.82
CA ALA A 240 -0.84 -17.26 18.96
C ALA A 240 -2.32 -17.29 18.51
N LEU A 241 -2.71 -16.39 17.60
CA LEU A 241 -4.06 -16.36 17.05
C LEU A 241 -4.40 -17.65 16.29
N SER A 242 -3.49 -18.16 15.45
CA SER A 242 -3.72 -19.39 14.68
C SER A 242 -3.84 -20.62 15.58
N TYR A 243 -3.00 -20.75 16.62
CA TYR A 243 -3.09 -21.88 17.57
C TYR A 243 -4.35 -21.83 18.42
N ASP A 244 -4.75 -20.64 18.84
CA ASP A 244 -5.97 -20.45 19.63
C ASP A 244 -7.22 -20.90 18.85
N ARG A 245 -7.34 -20.44 17.59
CA ARG A 245 -8.40 -20.87 16.66
C ARG A 245 -8.32 -22.34 16.29
N ALA A 246 -7.12 -22.92 16.27
CA ALA A 246 -6.92 -24.35 16.03
C ALA A 246 -7.26 -25.22 17.26
N GLY A 247 -7.74 -24.64 18.36
CA GLY A 247 -8.12 -25.38 19.57
C GLY A 247 -6.95 -25.73 20.48
N ALA A 248 -5.83 -25.01 20.38
CA ALA A 248 -4.66 -25.15 21.25
C ALA A 248 -4.41 -23.86 22.08
N PRO A 249 -5.36 -23.42 22.91
CA PRO A 249 -5.29 -22.13 23.61
C PRO A 249 -4.13 -22.06 24.62
N GLU A 250 -3.70 -23.18 25.20
CA GLU A 250 -2.54 -23.21 26.11
C GLU A 250 -1.23 -22.94 25.36
N VAL A 251 -1.13 -23.37 24.10
CA VAL A 251 0.01 -23.06 23.23
C VAL A 251 0.02 -21.57 22.92
N ALA A 252 -1.13 -21.02 22.54
CA ALA A 252 -1.29 -19.60 22.27
C ALA A 252 -0.89 -18.74 23.49
N GLN A 253 -1.37 -19.12 24.68
CA GLN A 253 -1.05 -18.42 25.93
C GLN A 253 0.45 -18.43 26.24
N ARG A 254 1.14 -19.57 26.07
CA ARG A 254 2.61 -19.64 26.25
C ARG A 254 3.37 -18.76 25.27
N ILE A 255 2.91 -18.69 24.02
CA ILE A 255 3.50 -17.81 23.01
C ILE A 255 3.35 -16.34 23.44
N LEU A 256 2.14 -15.92 23.81
CA LEU A 256 1.88 -14.54 24.26
C LEU A 256 2.70 -14.18 25.50
N GLN A 257 2.80 -15.08 26.48
CA GLN A 257 3.66 -14.89 27.66
C GLN A 257 5.13 -14.72 27.28
N SER A 258 5.63 -15.53 26.34
CA SER A 258 7.01 -15.40 25.84
C SER A 258 7.25 -14.06 25.14
N LEU A 259 6.29 -13.57 24.34
CA LEU A 259 6.43 -12.29 23.65
C LEU A 259 6.55 -11.10 24.61
N ARG A 260 5.92 -11.20 25.80
CA ARG A 260 6.01 -10.17 26.86
C ARG A 260 7.38 -10.14 27.54
N THR A 261 7.98 -11.30 27.79
CA THR A 261 9.29 -11.39 28.46
C THR A 261 10.43 -11.01 27.52
N GLN A 262 10.24 -11.17 26.21
CA GLN A 262 11.22 -10.75 25.23
C GLN A 262 11.25 -9.22 25.13
N ARG A 263 12.40 -8.63 25.51
CA ARG A 263 12.77 -7.24 25.18
C ARG A 263 13.10 -7.09 23.69
N LEU A 264 12.23 -7.59 22.81
CA LEU A 264 12.21 -7.15 21.42
C LEU A 264 11.81 -5.68 21.47
N GLY A 265 12.70 -4.79 21.05
CA GLY A 265 12.62 -3.34 21.23
C GLY A 265 11.18 -2.81 21.13
N GLY A 266 10.82 -1.94 22.09
CA GLY A 266 9.46 -1.46 22.35
C GLY A 266 8.76 -0.95 21.10
N GLY A 267 8.04 -1.88 20.45
CA GLY A 267 7.28 -1.80 19.20
C GLY A 267 5.85 -2.23 19.46
N GLU A 268 4.85 -1.39 19.15
CA GLU A 268 3.52 -1.85 18.72
C GLU A 268 3.81 -2.74 17.51
N SER A 269 3.25 -3.93 17.55
CA SER A 269 3.57 -4.95 16.57
C SER A 269 2.94 -4.56 15.24
N ILE A 270 3.66 -4.75 14.12
CA ILE A 270 3.08 -4.58 12.77
C ILE A 270 1.79 -5.39 12.61
N ILE A 271 1.61 -6.45 13.41
CA ILE A 271 0.36 -7.21 13.47
C ILE A 271 -0.85 -6.34 13.81
N GLU A 272 -0.73 -5.35 14.70
CA GLU A 272 -1.84 -4.49 15.13
C GLU A 272 -2.33 -3.59 14.00
N VAL A 273 -1.44 -3.24 13.07
CA VAL A 273 -1.77 -2.50 11.84
C VAL A 273 -2.44 -3.42 10.82
N LEU A 274 -2.05 -4.70 10.77
CA LEU A 274 -2.58 -5.67 9.81
C LEU A 274 -3.94 -6.23 10.22
N LEU A 275 -4.26 -6.27 11.51
CA LEU A 275 -5.49 -6.88 11.98
C LEU A 275 -6.68 -5.91 11.86
N PRO A 276 -7.85 -6.38 11.37
CA PRO A 276 -9.08 -5.61 11.45
C PRO A 276 -9.48 -5.37 12.90
N MET A 277 -10.32 -4.35 13.15
CA MET A 277 -10.62 -3.88 14.51
C MET A 277 -11.13 -4.98 15.45
N HIS A 278 -12.00 -5.89 14.97
CA HIS A 278 -12.50 -7.00 15.78
C HIS A 278 -11.38 -7.98 16.15
N GLU A 279 -10.47 -8.30 15.24
CA GLU A 279 -9.31 -9.15 15.54
C GLU A 279 -8.34 -8.50 16.52
N ARG A 280 -8.22 -7.17 16.49
CA ARG A 280 -7.44 -6.43 17.48
C ARG A 280 -8.05 -6.56 18.86
N LEU A 281 -9.38 -6.44 18.98
CA LEU A 281 -10.10 -6.68 20.25
C LEU A 281 -9.85 -8.11 20.77
N TYR A 282 -9.94 -9.11 19.89
CA TYR A 282 -9.69 -10.50 20.23
C TYR A 282 -8.26 -10.72 20.72
N LEU A 283 -7.27 -10.23 19.97
CA LEU A 283 -5.87 -10.33 20.34
C LEU A 283 -5.59 -9.64 21.68
N THR A 284 -6.11 -8.43 21.89
CA THR A 284 -5.97 -7.71 23.16
C THR A 284 -6.60 -8.48 24.31
N ALA A 285 -7.77 -9.11 24.12
CA ALA A 285 -8.38 -9.97 25.13
C ALA A 285 -7.48 -11.15 25.53
N LEU A 286 -6.84 -11.80 24.54
CA LEU A 286 -5.89 -12.88 24.77
C LEU A 286 -4.61 -12.40 25.47
N GLU A 287 -4.09 -11.22 25.13
CA GLU A 287 -2.94 -10.62 25.81
C GLU A 287 -3.21 -10.34 27.29
N HIS A 288 -4.40 -9.82 27.62
CA HIS A 288 -4.81 -9.62 29.00
C HIS A 288 -4.95 -10.96 29.75
N ARG A 289 -5.54 -11.98 29.11
CA ARG A 289 -5.60 -13.36 29.67
C ARG A 289 -4.20 -13.91 29.93
N ALA A 290 -3.31 -13.82 28.95
CA ALA A 290 -1.91 -14.25 29.09
C ALA A 290 -1.17 -13.50 30.20
N SER A 291 -1.64 -12.29 30.52
CA SER A 291 -1.12 -11.44 31.59
C SER A 291 -1.70 -11.69 32.97
N GLY A 292 -2.68 -12.60 33.09
CA GLY A 292 -3.41 -12.82 34.34
C GLY A 292 -4.42 -11.70 34.66
N ASN A 293 -4.65 -10.77 33.73
CA ASN A 293 -5.64 -9.71 33.90
C ASN A 293 -7.01 -10.18 33.40
N ILE A 294 -7.68 -10.95 34.24
CA ILE A 294 -8.96 -11.62 33.92
C ILE A 294 -10.06 -10.60 33.63
N ALA A 295 -10.15 -9.52 34.43
CA ALA A 295 -11.21 -8.52 34.29
C ALA A 295 -11.18 -7.83 32.92
N ASP A 296 -10.00 -7.38 32.50
CA ASP A 296 -9.85 -6.72 31.19
C ASP A 296 -10.05 -7.71 30.04
N SER A 297 -9.56 -8.95 30.18
CA SER A 297 -9.78 -9.99 29.19
C SER A 297 -11.27 -10.23 28.95
N LEU A 298 -12.06 -10.40 30.01
CA LEU A 298 -13.51 -10.55 29.94
C LEU A 298 -14.19 -9.35 29.26
N ARG A 299 -13.75 -8.14 29.56
CA ARG A 299 -14.30 -6.92 28.96
C ARG A 299 -14.03 -6.86 27.45
N PHE A 300 -12.79 -7.10 27.02
CA PHE A 300 -12.46 -7.11 25.59
C PHE A 300 -13.19 -8.23 24.83
N PHE A 301 -13.39 -9.41 25.44
CA PHE A 301 -14.24 -10.44 24.85
C PHE A 301 -15.70 -10.03 24.76
N ALA A 302 -16.24 -9.30 25.75
CA ALA A 302 -17.60 -8.78 25.70
C ALA A 302 -17.76 -7.77 24.54
N VAL A 303 -16.84 -6.82 24.41
CA VAL A 303 -16.83 -5.85 23.30
C VAL A 303 -16.70 -6.58 21.96
N TYR A 304 -15.83 -7.59 21.86
CA TYR A 304 -15.68 -8.42 20.67
C TYR A 304 -16.98 -9.16 20.31
N LEU A 305 -17.64 -9.80 21.26
CA LEU A 305 -18.88 -10.55 21.04
C LEU A 305 -20.06 -9.63 20.66
N ALA A 306 -20.05 -8.37 21.09
CA ALA A 306 -21.04 -7.37 20.70
C ALA A 306 -20.88 -6.88 19.25
N ARG A 307 -19.73 -7.14 18.61
CA ARG A 307 -19.46 -6.76 17.21
C ARG A 307 -20.21 -7.65 16.24
N PRO A 308 -20.72 -7.14 15.09
CA PRO A 308 -21.31 -7.97 14.04
C PRO A 308 -20.29 -8.78 13.25
N GLU A 309 -19.04 -8.32 13.15
CA GLU A 309 -18.00 -8.88 12.28
C GLU A 309 -17.59 -10.33 12.57
N PRO A 310 -17.45 -10.79 13.84
CA PRO A 310 -17.05 -12.16 14.12
C PRO A 310 -18.05 -13.21 13.62
N GLU A 311 -17.55 -14.20 12.89
CA GLU A 311 -18.34 -15.33 12.43
C GLU A 311 -18.69 -16.30 13.56
N ALA A 312 -19.67 -17.19 13.32
CA ALA A 312 -20.15 -18.13 14.34
C ALA A 312 -19.06 -19.03 14.95
N PRO A 313 -18.08 -19.57 14.20
CA PRO A 313 -16.98 -20.35 14.78
C PRO A 313 -16.09 -19.53 15.72
N ASP A 314 -15.79 -18.30 15.34
CA ASP A 314 -14.97 -17.38 16.12
C ASP A 314 -15.70 -16.93 17.40
N ARG A 315 -17.01 -16.64 17.31
CA ARG A 315 -17.86 -16.36 18.48
C ARG A 315 -17.84 -17.50 19.48
N LYS A 316 -18.01 -18.74 19.03
CA LYS A 316 -17.95 -19.93 19.91
C LYS A 316 -16.63 -20.04 20.65
N THR A 317 -15.53 -19.69 19.98
CA THR A 317 -14.18 -19.70 20.54
C THR A 317 -14.05 -18.61 21.62
N ALA A 318 -14.50 -17.38 21.34
CA ALA A 318 -14.56 -16.29 22.33
C ALA A 318 -15.46 -16.63 23.54
N GLU A 319 -16.66 -17.17 23.32
CA GLU A 319 -17.58 -17.59 24.38
C GLU A 319 -16.98 -18.70 25.26
N ARG A 320 -16.23 -19.64 24.66
CA ARG A 320 -15.48 -20.65 25.41
C ARG A 320 -14.47 -19.98 26.34
N HIS A 321 -13.71 -19.00 25.86
CA HIS A 321 -12.77 -18.27 26.71
C HIS A 321 -13.47 -17.50 27.84
N VAL A 322 -14.61 -16.88 27.57
CA VAL A 322 -15.41 -16.21 28.61
C VAL A 322 -15.82 -17.19 29.71
N ARG A 323 -16.35 -18.37 29.35
CA ARG A 323 -16.73 -19.42 30.30
C ARG A 323 -15.55 -19.91 31.14
N GLU A 324 -14.41 -20.17 30.49
CA GLU A 324 -13.17 -20.60 31.17
C GLU A 324 -12.68 -19.55 32.18
N LEU A 325 -12.69 -18.27 31.80
CA LEU A 325 -12.25 -17.16 32.64
C LEU A 325 -13.20 -16.94 33.83
N GLN A 326 -14.50 -17.15 33.65
CA GLN A 326 -15.49 -17.05 34.73
C GLN A 326 -15.32 -18.20 35.73
N ALA A 327 -15.19 -19.44 35.24
CA ALA A 327 -14.95 -20.61 36.10
C ALA A 327 -13.68 -20.46 36.94
N GLY A 328 -12.61 -19.92 36.36
CA GLY A 328 -11.34 -19.67 37.08
C GLY A 328 -11.39 -18.55 38.12
N ARG A 329 -12.48 -17.77 38.22
CA ARG A 329 -12.69 -16.78 39.31
C ARG A 329 -13.38 -17.39 40.53
N GLU A 330 -14.06 -18.51 40.34
CA GLU A 330 -14.85 -19.19 41.37
C GLU A 330 -14.04 -20.27 42.10
N SER A 331 -12.90 -20.69 41.53
CA SER A 331 -11.91 -21.61 42.10
C SER A 331 -10.84 -20.88 42.93
#